data_AF-A0A6J0CJ94-F1
#
_entry.id   AF-A0A6J0CJ94-F1
#
_cell.length_a   1.000
_cell.length_b   1.000
_cell.length_c   1.000
_cell.angle_alpha   90.00
_cell.angle_beta   90.00
_cell.angle_gamma   90.00
#
_symmetry.space_group_name_H-M   'P 1'
#
loop_
_entity.id
_entity.type
_entity.pdbx_description
1 polymer ?
#
loop_
_entity_poly.entity_id
_entity_poly.type
_entity_poly.pdbx_seq_one_letter_code
_entity_poly.pdbx_strand_id
1 'polypeptide(L)'
;MDAKIPKTLLDLAIQSLLRNESIAIQALEDMPRVFFVPLFIAAFEGGHKNILSEMVKVWPYYCLHIGSLTVQEPQHELLKAMIENLPAMKVEVVYSRYNGIVFLIQPSFFTSFLLFSPYRVLPPGLNFLYLTFCDLSHRDFRFLAQSPQVSRLKLLNLSNNPMYWDDFEPFQTLLVNLSGTLRHLEMNHCLINDTAISVLIPALIRCTQLRVLCFASNPITMPMLVTIMNNLTPLKNLKYVIYPIPVHCYGLWPFQGSLDRRKLAIVQLHLKVMLVLAERPDMNWITYLE
;
A
#
# COMPACT_ATOMS: atom_id res chain seq x y z
N MET A 1 7.51 -42.62 -9.62
CA MET A 1 8.88 -42.12 -9.85
C MET A 1 8.75 -40.64 -10.14
N ASP A 2 8.96 -39.80 -9.14
CA ASP A 2 8.90 -38.35 -9.33
C ASP A 2 10.11 -37.91 -10.15
N ALA A 3 9.85 -37.46 -11.38
CA ALA A 3 10.87 -36.90 -12.24
C ALA A 3 11.36 -35.59 -11.59
N LYS A 4 12.51 -35.66 -10.88
CA LYS A 4 13.19 -34.48 -10.35
C LYS A 4 13.51 -33.56 -11.53
N ILE A 5 12.83 -32.41 -11.57
CA ILE A 5 13.12 -31.34 -12.51
C ILE A 5 14.61 -30.99 -12.38
N PRO A 6 15.40 -31.00 -13.46
CA PRO A 6 16.81 -30.65 -13.41
C PRO A 6 16.97 -29.23 -12.86
N LYS A 7 17.87 -29.04 -11.90
CA LYS A 7 18.21 -27.70 -11.40
C LYS A 7 18.77 -26.86 -12.54
N THR A 8 18.30 -25.62 -12.64
CA THR A 8 18.84 -24.69 -13.63
C THR A 8 20.25 -24.26 -13.24
N LEU A 9 21.01 -23.72 -14.19
CA LEU A 9 22.33 -23.15 -13.91
C LEU A 9 22.25 -22.03 -12.86
N LEU A 10 21.15 -21.26 -12.88
CA LEU A 10 20.86 -20.23 -11.89
C LEU A 10 20.71 -20.84 -10.49
N ASP A 11 19.93 -21.92 -10.36
CA ASP A 11 19.74 -22.60 -9.06
C ASP A 11 21.05 -23.16 -8.50
N LEU A 12 21.90 -23.73 -9.37
CA LEU A 12 23.21 -24.23 -8.99
C LEU A 12 24.15 -23.10 -8.56
N ALA A 13 24.13 -21.96 -9.27
CA ALA A 13 24.93 -20.80 -8.92
C ALA A 13 24.51 -20.22 -7.56
N ILE A 14 23.19 -20.06 -7.32
CA ILE A 14 22.65 -19.60 -6.03
C ILE A 14 23.06 -20.55 -4.90
N GLN A 15 22.90 -21.86 -5.10
CA GLN A 15 23.30 -22.84 -4.09
C GLN A 15 24.81 -22.84 -3.82
N SER A 16 25.62 -22.60 -4.85
CA SER A 16 27.07 -22.46 -4.69
C SER A 16 27.43 -21.21 -3.89
N LEU A 17 26.75 -20.09 -4.14
CA LEU A 17 26.94 -18.84 -3.39
C LEU A 17 26.52 -19.01 -1.92
N LEU A 18 25.36 -19.60 -1.65
CA LEU A 18 24.88 -19.82 -0.28
C LEU A 18 25.76 -20.78 0.54
N ARG A 19 26.55 -21.64 -0.10
CA ARG A 19 27.53 -22.50 0.57
C ARG A 19 28.75 -21.73 1.07
N ASN A 20 29.05 -20.57 0.48
CA ASN A 20 30.20 -19.77 0.84
C ASN A 20 29.81 -18.30 1.03
N GLU A 21 29.44 -17.97 2.27
CA GLU A 21 29.00 -16.64 2.68
C GLU A 21 29.98 -15.52 2.29
N SER A 22 31.28 -15.74 2.47
CA SER A 22 32.31 -14.73 2.16
C SER A 22 32.30 -14.37 0.67
N ILE A 23 32.26 -15.39 -0.21
CA ILE A 23 32.19 -15.20 -1.66
C ILE A 23 30.85 -14.56 -2.05
N ALA A 24 29.75 -14.98 -1.44
CA ALA A 24 28.44 -14.42 -1.72
C ALA A 24 28.39 -12.92 -1.43
N ILE A 25 28.89 -12.49 -0.27
CA ILE A 25 28.94 -11.08 0.15
C ILE A 25 29.86 -10.26 -0.76
N GLN A 26 31.07 -10.74 -1.04
CA GLN A 26 32.01 -10.05 -1.93
C GLN A 26 31.45 -9.87 -3.36
N ALA A 27 30.70 -10.87 -3.84
CA ALA A 27 30.13 -10.81 -5.18
C ALA A 27 28.97 -9.80 -5.30
N LEU A 28 28.36 -9.36 -4.20
CA LEU A 28 27.13 -8.55 -4.25
C LEU A 28 27.31 -7.22 -4.99
N GLU A 29 28.48 -6.58 -4.85
CA GLU A 29 28.76 -5.28 -5.50
C GLU A 29 28.75 -5.39 -7.03
N ASP A 30 29.28 -6.49 -7.56
CA ASP A 30 29.39 -6.76 -9.00
C ASP A 30 28.27 -7.68 -9.52
N MET A 31 27.32 -8.07 -8.66
CA MET A 31 26.33 -9.07 -8.99
C MET A 31 25.29 -8.52 -9.99
N PRO A 32 25.00 -9.24 -11.10
CA PRO A 32 23.94 -8.83 -12.00
C PRO A 32 22.58 -8.84 -11.29
N ARG A 33 21.74 -7.82 -11.54
CA ARG A 33 20.46 -7.63 -10.87
C ARG A 33 19.57 -8.88 -10.86
N VAL A 34 19.57 -9.65 -11.96
CA VAL A 34 18.78 -10.89 -12.12
C VAL A 34 19.03 -11.93 -11.02
N PHE A 35 20.18 -11.90 -10.35
CA PHE A 35 20.50 -12.83 -9.26
C PHE A 35 19.99 -12.38 -7.89
N PHE A 36 19.68 -11.10 -7.68
CA PHE A 36 19.33 -10.58 -6.36
C PHE A 36 18.03 -11.16 -5.80
N VAL A 37 16.94 -11.18 -6.57
CA VAL A 37 15.66 -11.74 -6.08
C VAL A 37 15.76 -13.26 -5.83
N PRO A 38 16.31 -14.07 -6.76
CA PRO A 38 16.48 -15.50 -6.52
C PRO A 38 17.41 -15.84 -5.35
N LEU A 39 18.55 -15.14 -5.24
CA LEU A 39 19.49 -15.33 -4.13
C LEU A 39 18.86 -14.92 -2.80
N PHE A 40 18.08 -13.83 -2.78
CA PHE A 40 17.38 -13.35 -1.58
C PHE A 40 16.36 -14.36 -1.08
N ILE A 41 15.52 -14.91 -1.97
CA ILE A 41 14.52 -15.94 -1.62
C ILE A 41 15.23 -17.16 -1.02
N ALA A 42 16.25 -17.67 -1.68
CA ALA A 42 16.98 -18.84 -1.21
C ALA A 42 17.78 -18.57 0.08
N ALA A 43 18.34 -17.36 0.23
CA ALA A 43 19.01 -16.92 1.46
C ALA A 43 18.02 -16.83 2.63
N PHE A 44 16.81 -16.34 2.38
CA PHE A 44 15.73 -16.22 3.36
C PHE A 44 15.21 -17.59 3.79
N GLU A 45 14.88 -18.47 2.84
CA GLU A 45 14.44 -19.84 3.11
C GLU A 45 15.52 -20.67 3.82
N GLY A 46 16.79 -20.45 3.49
CA GLY A 46 17.93 -21.11 4.11
C GLY A 46 18.43 -20.48 5.42
N GLY A 47 17.85 -19.37 5.86
CA GLY A 47 18.22 -18.71 7.12
C GLY A 47 19.58 -18.00 7.12
N HIS A 48 20.07 -17.56 5.95
CA HIS A 48 21.38 -16.94 5.76
C HIS A 48 21.40 -15.46 6.15
N LYS A 49 21.38 -15.19 7.47
CA LYS A 49 21.26 -13.85 8.08
C LYS A 49 22.25 -12.81 7.55
N ASN A 50 23.54 -13.15 7.47
CA ASN A 50 24.59 -12.19 7.11
C ASN A 50 24.50 -11.82 5.63
N ILE A 51 24.28 -12.81 4.76
CA ILE A 51 24.05 -12.58 3.32
C ILE A 51 22.87 -11.64 3.12
N LEU A 52 21.73 -11.90 3.78
CA LEU A 52 20.56 -11.03 3.69
C LEU A 52 20.85 -9.60 4.17
N SER A 53 21.61 -9.46 5.26
CA SER A 53 21.97 -8.15 5.81
C SER A 53 22.82 -7.33 4.84
N GLU A 54 23.81 -7.95 4.19
CA GLU A 54 24.64 -7.28 3.18
C GLU A 54 23.88 -7.04 1.86
N MET A 55 23.05 -7.98 1.42
CA MET A 55 22.21 -7.82 0.23
C MET A 55 21.28 -6.62 0.33
N VAL A 56 20.73 -6.38 1.52
CA VAL A 56 19.83 -5.25 1.78
C VAL A 56 20.56 -3.90 1.67
N LYS A 57 21.85 -3.83 2.01
CA LYS A 57 22.67 -2.62 1.88
C LYS A 57 22.92 -2.22 0.42
N VAL A 58 23.06 -3.21 -0.45
CA VAL A 58 23.37 -3.03 -1.89
C VAL A 58 22.20 -3.42 -2.79
N TRP A 59 20.99 -3.43 -2.25
CA TRP A 59 19.80 -3.90 -2.95
C TRP A 59 19.55 -3.06 -4.22
N PRO A 60 19.51 -3.68 -5.42
CA PRO A 60 19.49 -2.94 -6.69
C PRO A 60 18.09 -2.52 -7.12
N TYR A 61 17.05 -2.82 -6.32
CA TYR A 61 15.65 -2.53 -6.62
C TYR A 61 15.07 -1.50 -5.64
N TYR A 62 14.10 -0.74 -6.14
CA TYR A 62 13.47 0.38 -5.41
C TYR A 62 12.47 -0.06 -4.32
N CYS A 63 12.16 -1.36 -4.25
CA CYS A 63 11.34 -1.94 -3.21
C CYS A 63 11.85 -3.35 -2.92
N LEU A 64 11.79 -3.75 -1.64
CA LEU A 64 12.09 -5.11 -1.22
C LEU A 64 10.76 -5.77 -0.81
N HIS A 65 10.12 -6.39 -1.80
CA HIS A 65 8.88 -7.12 -1.61
C HIS A 65 9.19 -8.57 -1.22
N ILE A 66 8.94 -8.97 0.03
CA ILE A 66 9.24 -10.33 0.51
C ILE A 66 8.16 -11.34 0.06
N GLY A 67 7.04 -10.89 -0.51
CA GLY A 67 6.05 -11.77 -1.16
C GLY A 67 5.52 -12.91 -0.29
N SER A 68 5.08 -14.00 -0.93
CA SER A 68 4.44 -15.16 -0.30
C SER A 68 5.40 -16.04 0.53
N LEU A 69 6.57 -15.51 0.94
CA LEU A 69 7.46 -16.21 1.85
C LEU A 69 6.72 -16.46 3.17
N THR A 70 6.50 -17.72 3.49
CA THR A 70 5.85 -18.14 4.73
C THR A 70 6.78 -17.85 5.90
N VAL A 71 6.55 -16.73 6.58
CA VAL A 71 7.29 -16.35 7.78
C VAL A 71 6.89 -17.29 8.92
N GLN A 72 7.82 -18.15 9.33
CA GLN A 72 7.71 -18.95 10.56
C GLN A 72 8.42 -18.24 11.72
N GLU A 73 8.09 -18.57 12.98
CA GLU A 73 8.74 -18.01 14.19
C GLU A 73 10.27 -17.86 14.14
N PRO A 74 11.07 -18.83 13.63
CA PRO A 74 12.53 -18.69 13.55
C PRO A 74 13.05 -17.61 12.58
N GLN A 75 12.20 -17.02 11.73
CA GLN A 75 12.61 -16.02 10.73
C GLN A 75 12.43 -14.56 11.19
N HIS A 76 11.89 -14.33 12.40
CA HIS A 76 11.80 -12.98 12.98
C HIS A 76 13.16 -12.31 13.21
N GLU A 77 14.16 -13.09 13.64
CA GLU A 77 15.53 -12.59 13.83
C GLU A 77 16.24 -12.24 12.50
N LEU A 78 15.84 -12.87 11.39
CA LEU A 78 16.33 -12.53 10.05
C LEU A 78 15.75 -11.21 9.59
N LEU A 79 14.43 -11.05 9.74
CA LEU A 79 13.72 -9.82 9.40
C LEU A 79 14.23 -8.64 10.22
N LYS A 80 14.44 -8.83 11.52
CA LYS A 80 15.02 -7.82 12.41
C LYS A 80 16.42 -7.39 11.95
N ALA A 81 17.29 -8.35 11.66
CA ALA A 81 18.63 -8.07 11.18
C ALA A 81 18.64 -7.31 9.85
N MET A 82 17.74 -7.68 8.93
CA MET A 82 17.59 -6.98 7.66
C MET A 82 17.12 -5.53 7.87
N ILE A 83 16.16 -5.30 8.77
CA ILE A 83 15.67 -3.96 9.12
C ILE A 83 16.79 -3.09 9.68
N GLU A 84 17.59 -3.63 10.60
CA GLU A 84 18.71 -2.93 11.23
C GLU A 84 19.82 -2.55 10.24
N ASN A 85 19.99 -3.33 9.18
CA ASN A 85 21.01 -3.12 8.15
C ASN A 85 20.52 -2.34 6.93
N LEU A 86 19.26 -1.88 6.93
CA LEU A 86 18.79 -0.96 5.92
C LEU A 86 19.52 0.38 6.04
N PRO A 87 19.99 0.97 4.93
CA PRO A 87 20.64 2.27 4.98
C PRO A 87 19.73 3.30 5.66
N ALA A 88 20.32 4.16 6.52
CA ALA A 88 19.67 5.00 7.53
C ALA A 88 18.59 6.01 7.07
N MET A 89 18.19 6.00 5.80
CA MET A 89 17.13 6.86 5.27
C MET A 89 15.76 6.18 5.41
N LYS A 90 15.01 6.59 6.44
CA LYS A 90 13.59 6.31 6.75
C LYS A 90 12.97 5.15 5.95
N VAL A 91 13.22 3.94 6.41
CA VAL A 91 12.48 2.75 6.00
C VAL A 91 11.28 2.60 6.92
N GLU A 92 10.08 2.52 6.34
CA GLU A 92 8.91 2.06 7.05
C GLU A 92 8.59 0.61 6.68
N VAL A 93 8.55 -0.24 7.70
CA VAL A 93 8.20 -1.65 7.59
C VAL A 93 6.68 -1.76 7.53
N VAL A 94 6.12 -2.16 6.39
CA VAL A 94 4.66 -2.34 6.25
C VAL A 94 4.33 -3.82 6.34
N TYR A 95 3.58 -4.20 7.39
CA TYR A 95 3.04 -5.53 7.56
C TYR A 95 1.73 -5.69 6.78
N SER A 96 1.71 -6.54 5.75
CA SER A 96 0.46 -6.96 5.11
C SER A 96 -0.04 -8.24 5.78
N ARG A 97 -1.24 -8.20 6.38
CA ARG A 97 -1.87 -9.39 7.01
C ARG A 97 -2.20 -10.51 6.02
N TYR A 98 -2.07 -10.29 4.71
CA TYR A 98 -2.54 -11.25 3.71
C TYR A 98 -1.51 -11.69 2.67
N ASN A 99 -0.25 -11.22 2.67
CA ASN A 99 0.83 -11.76 1.81
C ASN A 99 2.23 -11.18 2.15
N GLY A 100 2.75 -11.50 3.34
CA GLY A 100 4.16 -11.23 3.70
C GLY A 100 4.51 -9.78 4.06
N ILE A 101 5.78 -9.59 4.43
CA ILE A 101 6.36 -8.30 4.84
C ILE A 101 6.84 -7.54 3.60
N VAL A 102 6.51 -6.26 3.50
CA VAL A 102 7.02 -5.40 2.42
C VAL A 102 7.93 -4.35 3.04
N PHE A 103 9.20 -4.36 2.65
CA PHE A 103 10.17 -3.32 3.00
C PHE A 103 10.16 -2.28 1.88
N LEU A 104 9.67 -1.07 2.19
CA LEU A 104 9.80 0.09 1.32
C LEU A 104 11.13 0.77 1.64
N ILE A 105 12.09 0.70 0.72
CA ILE A 105 13.34 1.43 0.82
C ILE A 105 13.14 2.73 0.02
N GLN A 106 12.99 3.84 0.75
CA GLN A 106 12.90 5.24 0.31
C GLN A 106 11.57 5.81 -0.24
N PRO A 107 10.85 6.61 0.58
CA PRO A 107 9.88 7.64 0.18
C PRO A 107 10.33 8.58 -0.95
N SER A 108 11.60 9.01 -0.92
CA SER A 108 12.14 10.09 -1.75
C SER A 108 12.42 9.70 -3.21
N PHE A 109 12.30 8.41 -3.56
CA PHE A 109 12.63 7.92 -4.89
C PHE A 109 11.43 7.65 -5.80
N PHE A 110 10.18 7.65 -5.32
CA PHE A 110 9.04 7.61 -6.23
C PHE A 110 8.88 8.93 -6.99
N THR A 111 9.02 10.06 -6.28
CA THR A 111 9.20 11.38 -6.88
C THR A 111 10.37 11.37 -7.85
N SER A 112 11.51 10.76 -7.50
CA SER A 112 12.66 10.62 -8.41
C SER A 112 12.37 9.70 -9.62
N PHE A 113 11.66 8.58 -9.49
CA PHE A 113 11.30 7.70 -10.61
C PHE A 113 10.33 8.39 -11.58
N LEU A 114 9.38 9.18 -11.07
CA LEU A 114 8.49 10.03 -11.87
C LEU A 114 9.21 11.26 -12.48
N LEU A 115 10.24 11.78 -11.81
CA LEU A 115 11.07 12.89 -12.28
C LEU A 115 12.15 12.48 -13.29
N PHE A 116 12.75 11.29 -13.15
CA PHE A 116 13.92 10.83 -13.90
C PHE A 116 13.62 9.74 -14.95
N SER A 117 12.42 9.16 -15.00
CA SER A 117 12.03 8.30 -16.14
C SER A 117 11.71 9.18 -17.35
N PRO A 118 12.53 9.17 -18.42
CA PRO A 118 12.31 10.01 -19.60
C PRO A 118 11.01 9.68 -20.33
N TYR A 119 10.42 8.52 -20.04
CA TYR A 119 9.20 8.06 -20.69
C TYR A 119 7.93 8.34 -19.88
N ARG A 120 8.00 8.56 -18.56
CA ARG A 120 6.81 8.75 -17.72
C ARG A 120 5.74 7.69 -18.06
N VAL A 121 6.04 6.42 -17.80
CA VAL A 121 5.12 5.30 -18.11
C VAL A 121 5.09 4.30 -16.97
N LEU A 122 3.90 3.92 -16.52
CA LEU A 122 3.73 2.81 -15.58
C LEU A 122 4.05 1.47 -16.28
N PRO A 123 4.73 0.53 -15.61
CA PRO A 123 5.07 -0.77 -16.19
C PRO A 123 3.86 -1.50 -16.80
N PRO A 124 4.01 -2.16 -17.97
CA PRO A 124 2.93 -2.93 -18.55
C PRO A 124 2.56 -4.10 -17.63
N GLY A 125 1.25 -4.31 -17.42
CA GLY A 125 0.75 -5.40 -16.57
C GLY A 125 0.68 -5.08 -15.08
N LEU A 126 0.95 -3.84 -14.67
CA LEU A 126 0.80 -3.42 -13.27
C LEU A 126 -0.68 -3.51 -12.84
N ASN A 127 -0.96 -4.30 -11.81
CA ASN A 127 -2.31 -4.45 -11.24
C ASN A 127 -2.44 -3.84 -9.84
N PHE A 128 -1.33 -3.67 -9.13
CA PHE A 128 -1.29 -3.20 -7.75
C PHE A 128 -0.26 -2.09 -7.65
N LEU A 129 -0.64 -0.94 -7.11
CA LEU A 129 0.22 0.22 -6.97
C LEU A 129 0.14 0.75 -5.54
N TYR A 130 1.28 0.78 -4.86
CA TYR A 130 1.43 1.28 -3.49
C TYR A 130 2.38 2.47 -3.51
N LEU A 131 1.86 3.64 -3.11
CA LEU A 131 2.55 4.93 -3.10
C LEU A 131 2.49 5.56 -1.71
N THR A 132 2.51 4.74 -0.68
CA THR A 132 2.37 5.20 0.70
C THR A 132 3.63 5.98 1.11
N PHE A 133 3.47 7.13 1.77
CA PHE A 133 4.58 8.00 2.20
C PHE A 133 5.51 8.43 1.05
N CYS A 134 4.97 8.83 -0.10
CA CYS A 134 5.77 9.22 -1.26
C CYS A 134 5.86 10.74 -1.49
N ASP A 135 5.26 11.54 -0.60
CA ASP A 135 5.16 13.01 -0.73
C ASP A 135 4.60 13.42 -2.10
N LEU A 136 3.49 12.77 -2.48
CA LEU A 136 2.88 12.96 -3.79
C LEU A 136 2.43 14.40 -4.01
N SER A 137 2.82 14.97 -5.14
CA SER A 137 2.44 16.31 -5.58
C SER A 137 1.37 16.27 -6.66
N HIS A 138 0.78 17.43 -6.96
CA HIS A 138 -0.11 17.64 -8.11
C HIS A 138 0.45 17.04 -9.42
N ARG A 139 1.76 17.17 -9.65
CA ARG A 139 2.42 16.65 -10.86
C ARG A 139 2.38 15.12 -10.92
N ASP A 140 2.46 14.46 -9.79
CA ASP A 140 2.44 13.01 -9.68
C ASP A 140 1.02 12.48 -9.92
N PHE A 141 0.01 13.13 -9.34
CA PHE A 141 -1.40 12.81 -9.63
C PHE A 141 -1.73 13.03 -11.11
N ARG A 142 -1.30 14.16 -11.69
CA ARG A 142 -1.50 14.46 -13.11
C ARG A 142 -0.82 13.42 -13.99
N PHE A 143 0.39 13.02 -13.62
CA PHE A 143 1.12 11.97 -14.30
C PHE A 143 0.36 10.64 -14.29
N LEU A 144 -0.07 10.19 -13.10
CA LEU A 144 -0.83 8.95 -12.94
C LEU A 144 -2.13 8.98 -13.75
N ALA A 145 -2.85 10.11 -13.71
CA ALA A 145 -4.09 10.29 -14.47
C ALA A 145 -3.86 10.18 -15.99
N GLN A 146 -2.72 10.64 -16.50
CA GLN A 146 -2.39 10.61 -17.93
C GLN A 146 -1.80 9.26 -18.39
N SER A 147 -1.44 8.36 -17.47
CA SER A 147 -0.81 7.09 -17.83
C SER A 147 -1.83 6.13 -18.46
N PRO A 148 -1.62 5.64 -19.70
CA PRO A 148 -2.58 4.77 -20.37
C PRO A 148 -2.72 3.39 -19.70
N GLN A 149 -1.67 2.94 -18.98
CA GLN A 149 -1.67 1.68 -18.25
C GLN A 149 -2.50 1.72 -16.95
N VAL A 150 -2.87 2.93 -16.47
CA VAL A 150 -3.56 3.09 -15.19
C VAL A 150 -4.92 2.39 -15.17
N SER A 151 -5.58 2.33 -16.33
CA SER A 151 -6.86 1.64 -16.56
C SER A 151 -6.86 0.13 -16.31
N ARG A 152 -5.72 -0.47 -15.94
CA ARG A 152 -5.58 -1.89 -15.58
C ARG A 152 -5.36 -2.13 -14.10
N LEU A 153 -5.15 -1.07 -13.32
CA LEU A 153 -4.95 -1.16 -11.89
C LEU A 153 -6.23 -1.65 -11.21
N LYS A 154 -6.03 -2.60 -10.29
CA LYS A 154 -7.06 -3.18 -9.43
C LYS A 154 -6.92 -2.65 -8.01
N LEU A 155 -5.72 -2.28 -7.60
CA LEU A 155 -5.43 -1.74 -6.28
C LEU A 155 -4.57 -0.49 -6.39
N LEU A 156 -4.99 0.56 -5.67
CA LEU A 156 -4.23 1.78 -5.50
C LEU A 156 -4.18 2.15 -4.01
N ASN A 157 -2.99 2.29 -3.45
CA ASN A 157 -2.77 2.79 -2.09
C ASN A 157 -1.98 4.09 -2.14
N LEU A 158 -2.61 5.18 -1.68
CA LEU A 158 -2.07 6.54 -1.62
C LEU A 158 -1.95 7.03 -0.17
N SER A 159 -2.13 6.14 0.81
CA SER A 159 -2.20 6.53 2.22
C SER A 159 -0.93 7.27 2.66
N ASN A 160 -1.05 8.16 3.65
CA ASN A 160 0.05 8.97 4.19
C ASN A 160 0.71 9.89 3.15
N ASN A 161 -0.07 10.41 2.21
CA ASN A 161 0.30 11.55 1.38
C ASN A 161 -0.71 12.66 1.62
N PRO A 162 -0.31 13.78 2.25
CA PRO A 162 -1.16 14.96 2.35
C PRO A 162 -1.64 15.39 0.97
N MET A 163 -2.95 15.58 0.81
CA MET A 163 -3.54 16.10 -0.43
C MET A 163 -4.02 17.53 -0.21
N TYR A 164 -3.60 18.43 -1.09
CA TYR A 164 -3.99 19.82 -1.11
C TYR A 164 -5.08 20.05 -2.17
N TRP A 165 -5.70 21.24 -2.13
CA TRP A 165 -6.79 21.61 -3.03
C TRP A 165 -6.48 21.32 -4.51
N ASP A 166 -5.28 21.67 -4.96
CA ASP A 166 -4.87 21.51 -6.35
C ASP A 166 -4.70 20.05 -6.78
N ASP A 167 -4.59 19.10 -5.83
CA ASP A 167 -4.40 17.68 -6.12
C ASP A 167 -5.72 16.96 -6.47
N PHE A 168 -6.87 17.54 -6.12
CA PHE A 168 -8.17 16.86 -6.27
C PHE A 168 -8.65 16.79 -7.72
N GLU A 169 -8.34 17.78 -8.56
CA GLU A 169 -8.66 17.72 -10.01
C GLU A 169 -7.97 16.54 -10.71
N PRO A 170 -6.63 16.39 -10.63
CA PRO A 170 -5.98 15.26 -11.28
C PRO A 170 -6.32 13.94 -10.58
N PHE A 171 -6.54 13.93 -9.27
CA PHE A 171 -6.97 12.73 -8.56
C PHE A 171 -8.38 12.27 -8.98
N GLN A 172 -9.30 13.20 -9.20
CA GLN A 172 -10.64 12.88 -9.72
C GLN A 172 -10.54 12.26 -11.12
N THR A 173 -9.72 12.84 -11.99
CA THR A 173 -9.45 12.28 -13.33
C THR A 173 -8.85 10.87 -13.23
N LEU A 174 -7.90 10.66 -12.32
CA LEU A 174 -7.34 9.33 -12.05
C LEU A 174 -8.42 8.32 -11.64
N LEU A 175 -9.31 8.67 -10.70
CA LEU A 175 -10.41 7.80 -10.28
C LEU A 175 -11.38 7.48 -11.43
N VAL A 176 -11.68 8.45 -12.30
CA VAL A 176 -12.50 8.22 -13.50
C VAL A 176 -11.83 7.20 -14.43
N ASN A 177 -10.53 7.33 -14.67
CA ASN A 177 -9.78 6.40 -15.51
C ASN A 177 -9.67 4.98 -14.92
N LEU A 178 -9.77 4.89 -13.59
CA LEU A 178 -9.75 3.65 -12.82
C LEU A 178 -11.13 3.00 -12.65
N SER A 179 -12.21 3.70 -12.98
CA SER A 179 -13.59 3.32 -12.62
C SER A 179 -14.01 1.92 -13.09
N GLY A 180 -13.46 1.44 -14.21
CA GLY A 180 -13.76 0.12 -14.77
C GLY A 180 -13.02 -1.05 -14.13
N THR A 181 -11.92 -0.82 -13.39
CA THR A 181 -11.03 -1.90 -12.92
C THR A 181 -10.70 -1.87 -11.44
N LEU A 182 -10.82 -0.70 -10.79
CA LEU A 182 -10.42 -0.52 -9.41
C LEU A 182 -11.31 -1.34 -8.48
N ARG A 183 -10.67 -2.19 -7.67
CA ARG A 183 -11.29 -3.04 -6.65
C ARG A 183 -10.92 -2.63 -5.25
N HIS A 184 -9.77 -1.97 -5.07
CA HIS A 184 -9.24 -1.59 -3.78
C HIS A 184 -8.62 -0.20 -3.84
N LEU A 185 -9.10 0.71 -3.00
CA LEU A 185 -8.57 2.06 -2.89
C LEU A 185 -8.27 2.37 -1.43
N GLU A 186 -7.05 2.81 -1.15
CA GLU A 186 -6.68 3.37 0.15
C GLU A 186 -6.14 4.79 0.01
N MET A 187 -6.66 5.67 0.86
CA MET A 187 -6.26 7.06 1.01
C MET A 187 -6.36 7.45 2.49
N ASN A 188 -5.78 6.61 3.36
CA ASN A 188 -5.78 6.87 4.79
C ASN A 188 -4.77 7.97 5.11
N HIS A 189 -5.07 8.83 6.09
CA HIS A 189 -4.15 9.89 6.55
C HIS A 189 -3.64 10.79 5.40
N CYS A 190 -4.57 11.27 4.56
CA CYS A 190 -4.30 12.12 3.40
C CYS A 190 -4.75 13.57 3.61
N LEU A 191 -5.15 13.95 4.83
CA LEU A 191 -5.74 15.26 5.16
C LEU A 191 -6.99 15.63 4.35
N ILE A 192 -7.72 14.64 3.87
CA ILE A 192 -8.94 14.84 3.08
C ILE A 192 -10.07 15.29 4.02
N ASN A 193 -10.49 16.56 3.90
CA ASN A 193 -11.58 17.12 4.68
C ASN A 193 -12.93 17.03 3.94
N ASP A 194 -13.98 17.58 4.56
CA ASP A 194 -15.35 17.55 4.01
C ASP A 194 -15.47 18.17 2.62
N THR A 195 -14.81 19.29 2.35
CA THR A 195 -14.88 19.95 1.03
C THR A 195 -14.15 19.12 -0.02
N ALA A 196 -12.98 18.59 0.32
CA ALA A 196 -12.17 17.74 -0.53
C ALA A 196 -12.88 16.44 -0.91
N ILE A 197 -13.39 15.68 0.07
CA ILE A 197 -14.05 14.38 -0.22
C ILE A 197 -15.32 14.56 -1.03
N SER A 198 -16.06 15.67 -0.84
CA SER A 198 -17.28 15.98 -1.59
C SER A 198 -17.02 16.03 -3.10
N VAL A 199 -15.88 16.60 -3.52
CA VAL A 199 -15.45 16.65 -4.93
C VAL A 199 -15.14 15.25 -5.49
N LEU A 200 -14.69 14.32 -4.64
CA LEU A 200 -14.31 12.96 -5.03
C LEU A 200 -15.50 12.00 -5.13
N ILE A 201 -16.60 12.24 -4.40
CA ILE A 201 -17.78 11.36 -4.38
C ILE A 201 -18.27 10.99 -5.80
N PRO A 202 -18.46 11.93 -6.76
CA PRO A 202 -18.91 11.60 -8.11
C PRO A 202 -17.99 10.64 -8.87
N ALA A 203 -16.69 10.67 -8.62
CA ALA A 203 -15.75 9.73 -9.23
C ALA A 203 -15.76 8.38 -8.50
N LEU A 204 -15.85 8.37 -7.17
CA LEU A 204 -15.92 7.15 -6.37
C LEU A 204 -17.14 6.30 -6.71
N ILE A 205 -18.31 6.90 -6.91
CA ILE A 205 -19.54 6.17 -7.29
C ILE A 205 -19.47 5.56 -8.69
N ARG A 206 -18.54 6.01 -9.55
CA ARG A 206 -18.30 5.41 -10.87
C ARG A 206 -17.47 4.14 -10.78
N CYS A 207 -16.71 3.93 -9.69
CA CYS A 207 -15.91 2.74 -9.45
C CYS A 207 -16.80 1.54 -9.07
N THR A 208 -17.61 1.04 -10.01
CA THR A 208 -18.62 -0.01 -9.77
C THR A 208 -18.01 -1.37 -9.39
N GLN A 209 -16.71 -1.57 -9.65
CA GLN A 209 -15.96 -2.78 -9.26
C GLN A 209 -15.31 -2.67 -7.87
N LEU A 210 -15.40 -1.50 -7.22
CA LEU A 210 -14.76 -1.25 -5.94
C LEU A 210 -15.33 -2.18 -4.87
N ARG A 211 -14.44 -2.90 -4.19
CA ARG A 211 -14.75 -3.86 -3.12
C ARG A 211 -14.31 -3.36 -1.75
N VAL A 212 -13.18 -2.64 -1.72
CA VAL A 212 -12.57 -2.12 -0.50
C VAL A 212 -12.26 -0.64 -0.70
N LEU A 213 -12.71 0.18 0.25
CA LEU A 213 -12.39 1.60 0.33
C LEU A 213 -11.88 1.93 1.72
N CYS A 214 -10.66 2.46 1.82
CA CYS A 214 -10.08 2.91 3.08
C CYS A 214 -9.77 4.41 3.00
N PHE A 215 -10.33 5.20 3.91
CA PHE A 215 -10.08 6.63 4.02
C PHE A 215 -10.06 7.09 5.48
N ALA A 216 -9.63 6.19 6.36
CA ALA A 216 -9.48 6.46 7.78
C ALA A 216 -8.43 7.55 8.04
N SER A 217 -8.42 8.07 9.27
CA SER A 217 -7.46 9.11 9.69
C SER A 217 -7.51 10.39 8.86
N ASN A 218 -8.65 10.68 8.23
CA ASN A 218 -8.93 11.92 7.52
C ASN A 218 -9.92 12.80 8.33
N PRO A 219 -9.77 14.13 8.30
CA PRO A 219 -10.60 15.05 9.07
C PRO A 219 -12.01 15.19 8.48
N ILE A 220 -12.87 14.20 8.73
CA ILE A 220 -14.26 14.17 8.24
C ILE A 220 -15.24 14.40 9.38
N THR A 221 -16.28 15.20 9.13
CA THR A 221 -17.36 15.41 10.09
C THR A 221 -18.43 14.31 10.01
N MET A 222 -19.25 14.17 11.04
CA MET A 222 -20.36 13.20 11.01
C MET A 222 -21.36 13.44 9.86
N PRO A 223 -21.84 14.68 9.62
CA PRO A 223 -22.74 14.96 8.49
C PRO A 223 -22.15 14.54 7.13
N MET A 224 -20.86 14.80 6.92
CA MET A 224 -20.19 14.37 5.69
C MET A 224 -20.04 12.85 5.62
N LEU A 225 -19.71 12.19 6.73
CA LEU A 225 -19.64 10.72 6.77
C LEU A 225 -20.97 10.05 6.41
N VAL A 226 -22.09 10.58 6.91
CA VAL A 226 -23.45 10.17 6.53
C VAL A 226 -23.68 10.37 5.02
N THR A 227 -23.24 11.50 4.48
CA THR A 227 -23.35 11.82 3.05
C THR A 227 -22.57 10.82 2.20
N ILE A 228 -21.32 10.51 2.57
CA ILE A 228 -20.49 9.49 1.91
C ILE A 228 -21.21 8.14 1.94
N MET A 229 -21.74 7.74 3.09
CA MET A 229 -22.44 6.47 3.24
C MET A 229 -23.67 6.36 2.32
N ASN A 230 -24.51 7.38 2.26
CA ASN A 230 -25.67 7.41 1.37
C ASN A 230 -25.28 7.29 -0.12
N ASN A 231 -24.14 7.86 -0.51
CA ASN A 231 -23.66 7.79 -1.89
C ASN A 231 -22.98 6.45 -2.23
N LEU A 232 -22.36 5.78 -1.25
CA LEU A 232 -21.63 4.52 -1.47
C LEU A 232 -22.48 3.26 -1.30
N THR A 233 -23.57 3.32 -0.54
CA THR A 233 -24.50 2.19 -0.31
C THR A 233 -25.17 1.63 -1.58
N PRO A 234 -25.33 2.36 -2.70
CA PRO A 234 -25.78 1.76 -3.96
C PRO A 234 -24.74 0.83 -4.62
N LEU A 235 -23.45 0.97 -4.31
CA LEU A 235 -22.37 0.17 -4.91
C LEU A 235 -22.42 -1.28 -4.40
N LYS A 236 -23.06 -2.17 -5.15
CA LYS A 236 -23.31 -3.57 -4.75
C LYS A 236 -22.04 -4.42 -4.58
N ASN A 237 -20.95 -4.03 -5.23
CA ASN A 237 -19.65 -4.71 -5.11
C ASN A 237 -18.84 -4.22 -3.91
N LEU A 238 -19.16 -3.06 -3.33
CA LEU A 238 -18.43 -2.50 -2.20
C LEU A 238 -18.81 -3.27 -0.93
N LYS A 239 -17.85 -3.99 -0.36
CA LYS A 239 -18.03 -4.89 0.80
C LYS A 239 -17.33 -4.41 2.05
N TYR A 240 -16.25 -3.64 1.90
CA TYR A 240 -15.46 -3.18 3.04
C TYR A 240 -15.19 -1.68 2.91
N VAL A 241 -15.55 -0.95 3.96
CA VAL A 241 -15.25 0.46 4.11
C VAL A 241 -14.55 0.68 5.44
N ILE A 242 -13.32 1.18 5.39
CA ILE A 242 -12.60 1.64 6.56
C ILE A 242 -12.75 3.16 6.64
N TYR A 243 -13.66 3.61 7.50
CA TYR A 243 -14.05 5.01 7.61
C TYR A 243 -13.24 5.76 8.69
N PRO A 244 -13.07 7.09 8.59
CA PRO A 244 -12.41 7.90 9.60
C PRO A 244 -13.32 8.11 10.81
N ILE A 245 -12.76 7.99 12.01
CA ILE A 245 -13.43 8.46 13.22
C ILE A 245 -13.75 9.95 13.04
N PRO A 246 -15.02 10.37 13.13
CA PRO A 246 -15.38 11.76 12.87
C PRO A 246 -14.71 12.74 13.84
N VAL A 247 -14.38 13.94 13.35
CA VAL A 247 -13.58 14.93 14.11
C VAL A 247 -14.16 15.30 15.48
N HIS A 248 -15.50 15.31 15.63
CA HIS A 248 -16.16 15.64 16.91
C HIS A 248 -15.95 14.60 18.03
N CYS A 249 -15.46 13.40 17.69
CA CYS A 249 -15.08 12.37 18.65
C CYS A 249 -13.74 12.68 19.32
N TYR A 250 -12.95 13.60 18.79
CA TYR A 250 -11.68 14.00 19.36
C TYR A 250 -11.83 15.29 20.16
N GLY A 251 -11.13 15.38 21.30
CA GLY A 251 -11.03 16.65 22.04
C GLY A 251 -10.25 17.73 21.27
N LEU A 252 -9.17 17.33 20.61
CA LEU A 252 -8.31 18.15 19.74
C LEU A 252 -7.80 17.28 18.58
N TRP A 253 -7.96 17.75 17.35
CA TRP A 253 -7.38 17.15 16.13
C TRP A 253 -6.09 17.90 15.76
N PRO A 254 -5.02 17.28 15.23
CA PRO A 254 -4.90 15.94 14.63
C PRO A 254 -4.13 14.98 15.55
N PHE A 255 -4.83 14.11 16.28
CA PHE A 255 -4.23 13.11 17.18
C PHE A 255 -3.59 13.65 18.48
N GLN A 256 -3.78 14.93 18.81
CA GLN A 256 -3.28 15.50 20.09
C GLN A 256 -4.31 15.47 21.23
N GLY A 257 -5.53 15.01 20.96
CA GLY A 257 -6.61 14.89 21.93
C GLY A 257 -6.99 13.45 22.25
N SER A 258 -7.59 13.25 23.42
CA SER A 258 -8.19 11.96 23.78
C SER A 258 -9.40 11.65 22.89
N LEU A 259 -9.51 10.38 22.48
CA LEU A 259 -10.67 9.85 21.78
C LEU A 259 -11.83 9.65 22.76
N ASP A 260 -12.96 10.30 22.50
CA ASP A 260 -14.21 10.05 23.22
C ASP A 260 -14.85 8.75 22.73
N ARG A 261 -14.61 7.66 23.47
CA ARG A 261 -15.14 6.34 23.17
C ARG A 261 -16.67 6.28 23.17
N ARG A 262 -17.36 7.16 23.93
CA ARG A 262 -18.84 7.20 23.95
C ARG A 262 -19.36 7.79 22.64
N LYS A 263 -18.78 8.89 22.18
CA LYS A 263 -19.12 9.45 20.86
C LYS A 263 -18.83 8.47 19.73
N LEU A 264 -17.70 7.77 19.77
CA LEU A 264 -17.40 6.73 18.78
C LEU A 264 -18.42 5.58 18.78
N ALA A 265 -18.85 5.10 19.95
CA ALA A 265 -19.88 4.07 20.02
C ALA A 265 -21.22 4.54 19.41
N ILE A 266 -21.59 5.81 19.62
CA ILE A 266 -22.78 6.42 18.99
C ILE A 266 -22.63 6.47 17.46
N VAL A 267 -21.45 6.88 16.95
CA VAL A 267 -21.14 6.89 15.51
C VAL A 267 -21.30 5.49 14.92
N GLN A 268 -20.68 4.48 15.54
CA GLN A 268 -20.74 3.09 15.10
C GLN A 268 -22.18 2.56 15.06
N LEU A 269 -22.98 2.85 16.10
CA LEU A 269 -24.38 2.46 16.14
C LEU A 269 -25.19 3.15 15.04
N HIS A 270 -24.97 4.45 14.83
CA HIS A 270 -25.66 5.22 13.79
C HIS A 270 -25.40 4.66 12.39
N LEU A 271 -24.13 4.42 12.04
CA LEU A 271 -23.77 3.84 10.74
C LEU A 271 -24.31 2.41 10.59
N LYS A 272 -24.31 1.61 11.67
CA LYS A 272 -24.89 0.26 11.64
C LYS A 272 -26.39 0.31 11.35
N VAL A 273 -27.14 1.23 11.97
CA VAL A 273 -28.57 1.42 11.69
C VAL A 273 -28.79 1.84 10.24
N MET A 274 -27.98 2.76 9.71
CA MET A 274 -28.07 3.17 8.31
C MET A 274 -27.83 2.00 7.34
N LEU A 275 -26.90 1.07 7.63
CA LEU A 275 -26.68 -0.12 6.79
C LEU A 275 -27.88 -1.05 6.77
N VAL A 276 -28.56 -1.20 7.92
CA VAL A 276 -29.80 -1.98 8.03
C VAL A 276 -30.90 -1.33 7.21
N LEU A 277 -31.09 0.00 7.33
CA LEU A 277 -32.09 0.74 6.56
C LEU A 277 -31.81 0.73 5.05
N ALA A 278 -30.53 0.70 4.66
CA ALA A 278 -30.12 0.58 3.25
C ALA A 278 -30.18 -0.86 2.71
N GLU A 279 -30.59 -1.84 3.52
CA GLU A 279 -30.63 -3.27 3.16
C GLU A 279 -29.27 -3.78 2.65
N ARG A 280 -28.18 -3.37 3.30
CA ARG A 280 -26.79 -3.74 2.95
C ARG A 280 -26.11 -4.59 4.05
N PRO A 281 -26.63 -5.78 4.41
CA PRO A 281 -26.01 -6.64 5.42
C PRO A 281 -24.66 -7.22 4.95
N ASP A 282 -24.39 -7.16 3.65
CA ASP A 282 -23.17 -7.63 2.99
C ASP A 282 -22.00 -6.64 3.11
N MET A 283 -22.25 -5.42 3.58
CA MET A 283 -21.29 -4.32 3.61
C MET A 283 -20.79 -4.08 5.04
N ASN A 284 -19.49 -4.11 5.22
CA ASN A 284 -18.82 -3.92 6.51
C ASN A 284 -18.22 -2.51 6.57
N TRP A 285 -18.80 -1.66 7.40
CA TRP A 285 -18.22 -0.36 7.75
C TRP A 285 -17.53 -0.47 9.10
N ILE A 286 -16.21 -0.36 9.09
CA ILE A 286 -15.36 -0.47 10.28
C ILE A 286 -14.41 0.73 10.35
N THR A 287 -13.86 0.99 11.52
CA THR A 287 -12.78 1.96 11.72
C THR A 287 -11.66 1.27 12.49
N TYR A 288 -10.43 1.77 12.38
CA TYR A 288 -9.35 1.31 13.25
C TYR A 288 -9.74 1.58 14.71
N LEU A 289 -9.82 0.51 15.48
CA LEU A 289 -9.77 0.55 16.93
C LEU A 289 -8.28 0.56 17.29
N GLU A 290 -7.86 1.46 18.15
CA GLU A 290 -6.55 1.32 18.83
C GLU A 290 -6.48 -0.03 19.56
#